data_AF-A0A839J0R1-F1
#
_entry.id   AF-A0A839J0R1-F1
#
_cell.length_a   1.000
_cell.length_b   1.000
_cell.length_c   1.000
_cell.angle_alpha   90.00
_cell.angle_beta   90.00
_cell.angle_gamma   90.00
#
_symmetry.space_group_name_H-M   'P 1'
#
loop_
_entity.id
_entity.type
_entity.pdbx_description
1 polymer ?
#
loop_
_entity_poly.entity_id
_entity_poly.type
_entity_poly.pdbx_seq_one_letter_code
_entity_poly.pdbx_strand_id
1 'polypeptide(L)' 'MKSSFNDIINSEKVVLVDFFATWCGPCQALLPILKEVKDEVEDAVKVVKIDID' A
#
# COMPACT_ATOMS: atom_id res chain seq x y z
N MET A 1 7.43 15.02 -3.99
CA MET A 1 6.10 15.66 -4.09
C MET A 1 5.16 14.81 -3.23
N LYS A 2 4.75 15.29 -2.05
CA LYS A 2 3.82 14.55 -1.18
C LYS A 2 2.41 14.81 -1.68
N SER A 3 1.78 13.85 -2.37
CA SER A 3 0.33 13.90 -2.58
C SER A 3 -0.37 13.85 -1.23
N SER A 4 -1.43 14.63 -1.06
CA SER A 4 -2.25 14.57 0.15
C SER A 4 -2.97 13.22 0.19
N PHE A 5 -3.22 12.67 1.38
CA PHE A 5 -4.04 11.47 1.54
C PHE A 5 -5.40 11.63 0.83
N ASN A 6 -5.97 12.83 0.88
CA ASN A 6 -7.20 13.17 0.16
C ASN A 6 -7.06 13.01 -1.36
N ASP A 7 -5.92 13.31 -1.95
CA ASP A 7 -5.71 13.14 -3.39
C ASP A 7 -5.61 11.65 -3.76
N ILE A 8 -5.10 10.82 -2.84
CA ILE A 8 -4.93 9.38 -3.03
C ILE A 8 -6.29 8.67 -2.99
N ILE A 9 -7.14 8.98 -1.99
CA ILE A 9 -8.44 8.33 -1.83
C ILE A 9 -9.49 8.80 -2.85
N ASN A 10 -9.32 10.00 -3.43
CA ASN A 10 -10.20 10.52 -4.48
C ASN A 10 -9.69 10.21 -5.91
N SER A 11 -8.69 9.33 -6.05
CA SER A 11 -8.15 8.97 -7.36
C SER A 11 -9.07 7.97 -8.09
N GLU A 12 -9.08 8.01 -9.42
CA GLU A 12 -9.85 7.06 -10.24
C GLU A 12 -9.30 5.63 -10.18
N LYS A 13 -8.03 5.46 -9.78
CA LYS A 13 -7.41 4.14 -9.62
C LYS A 13 -7.75 3.55 -8.26
N VAL A 14 -7.96 2.24 -8.22
CA VAL A 14 -8.06 1.51 -6.95
C VAL A 14 -6.72 1.61 -6.22
N VAL A 15 -6.76 2.00 -4.95
CA VAL A 15 -5.56 2.14 -4.11
C VAL A 15 -5.64 1.18 -2.94
N LEU A 16 -4.63 0.33 -2.79
CA LEU A 16 -4.40 -0.47 -1.60
C LEU A 16 -3.40 0.26 -0.70
N VAL A 17 -3.82 0.60 0.51
CA VAL A 17 -2.97 1.28 1.49
C VAL A 17 -2.58 0.30 2.58
N ASP A 18 -1.28 0.04 2.70
CA ASP A 18 -0.67 -0.79 3.75
C ASP A 18 -0.16 0.14 4.87
N PHE A 19 -0.93 0.18 5.96
CA PHE A 19 -0.52 0.84 7.19
C PHE A 19 0.31 -0.13 8.02
N PHE A 20 1.62 0.07 8.05
CA PHE A 20 2.56 -0.85 8.68
C PHE A 20 3.42 -0.13 9.71
N ALA A 21 4.03 -0.90 10.61
CA ALA A 21 5.06 -0.43 11.53
C ALA A 21 6.29 -1.33 11.43
N THR A 22 7.47 -0.79 11.76
CA THR A 22 8.72 -1.55 11.68
C THR A 22 8.78 -2.67 12.71
N TRP A 23 8.12 -2.50 13.87
CA TRP A 23 8.00 -3.50 14.93
C TRP A 23 6.83 -4.48 14.74
N CYS A 24 5.98 -4.28 13.74
CA CYS A 24 4.82 -5.14 13.51
C CYS A 24 5.23 -6.44 12.80
N GLY A 25 5.48 -7.50 13.59
CA GLY A 25 5.80 -8.83 13.08
C GLY A 25 4.81 -9.38 12.03
N PRO A 26 3.48 -9.31 12.25
CA PRO A 26 2.50 -9.72 11.24
C PRO A 26 2.59 -8.92 9.94
N CYS A 27 2.87 -7.62 10.02
CA CYS A 27 3.00 -6.75 8.85
C CYS A 27 4.21 -7.16 7.99
N GLN A 28 5.32 -7.55 8.62
CA GLN A 28 6.49 -8.05 7.90
C GLN A 28 6.20 -9.34 7.14
N ALA A 29 5.40 -10.24 7.72
CA ALA A 29 4.97 -11.46 7.06
C ALA A 29 4.01 -11.21 5.87
N LEU A 30 3.29 -10.09 5.86
CA LEU A 30 2.37 -9.70 4.79
C LEU A 30 3.08 -9.10 3.57
N LEU A 31 4.30 -8.57 3.73
CA LEU A 31 5.08 -7.95 2.64
C LEU A 31 5.24 -8.80 1.37
N PRO A 32 5.61 -10.09 1.43
CA PRO A 32 5.72 -10.91 0.22
C PRO A 32 4.37 -11.05 -0.50
N ILE A 33 3.27 -11.19 0.25
CA ILE A 33 1.93 -11.33 -0.31
C ILE A 33 1.52 -10.04 -1.03
N LEU A 34 1.81 -8.86 -0.47
CA LEU A 34 1.52 -7.59 -1.14
C LEU A 34 2.31 -7.40 -2.43
N LYS A 35 3.51 -8.00 -2.51
CA LYS A 35 4.31 -7.99 -3.74
C LYS A 35 3.69 -8.91 -4.80
N GLU A 36 3.27 -10.11 -4.41
CA GLU A 36 2.55 -11.05 -5.29
C GLU A 36 1.26 -10.41 -5.83
N VAL A 37 0.47 -9.78 -4.96
CA VAL A 37 -0.73 -9.04 -5.36
C VAL A 37 -0.37 -7.99 -6.41
N LYS A 38 0.64 -7.15 -6.17
CA LYS A 38 1.06 -6.14 -7.14
C LYS A 38 1.44 -6.73 -8.50
N ASP A 39 2.09 -7.90 -8.50
CA ASP A 39 2.48 -8.59 -9.73
C ASP A 39 1.26 -9.19 -10.46
N GLU A 40 0.22 -9.62 -9.74
CA GLU A 40 -1.03 -10.16 -10.31
C GLU A 40 -1.97 -9.09 -10.85
N VAL A 41 -2.11 -7.96 -10.15
CA VAL A 41 -3.03 -6.87 -10.53
C VAL A 41 -2.37 -5.72 -11.29
N GLU A 42 -1.06 -5.80 -11.52
CA GLU A 42 -0.26 -4.87 -12.32
C GLU A 42 -0.65 -3.39 -12.12
N ASP A 43 -1.08 -2.72 -13.19
CA ASP A 43 -1.42 -1.29 -13.22
C ASP A 43 -2.86 -0.97 -12.77
N ALA A 44 -3.66 -2.00 -12.45
CA ALA A 44 -5.05 -1.85 -12.03
C ALA A 44 -5.14 -1.34 -10.57
N VAL A 45 -4.14 -1.64 -9.74
CA VAL A 45 -4.11 -1.24 -8.33
C VAL A 45 -2.80 -0.53 -7.99
N LYS A 46 -2.92 0.63 -7.34
CA LYS A 46 -1.78 1.34 -6.77
C LYS A 46 -1.58 0.90 -5.33
N VAL A 47 -0.42 0.32 -5.01
CA VAL A 47 -0.04 -0.02 -3.63
C VAL A 47 0.74 1.13 -3.00
N VAL A 48 0.28 1.62 -1.85
CA VAL A 48 0.92 2.68 -1.06
C VAL A 48 1.21 2.16 0.34
N LYS A 49 2.41 2.40 0.84
CA LYS A 49 2.80 2.05 2.21
C LYS A 49 2.85 3.31 3.08
N ILE A 50 2.24 3.25 4.25
CA ILE A 50 2.28 4.32 5.26
C ILE A 50 2.83 3.72 6.54
N ASP A 51 3.97 4.25 6.97
CA ASP A 51 4.53 3.92 8.28
C ASP A 51 3.72 4.64 9.36
N ILE A 52 3.27 3.91 10.37
CA ILE A 52 2.49 4.43 11.50
C ILE A 52 3.33 4.67 12.76
N ASP A 53 4.63 4.38 12.70
CA ASP A 53 5.60 4.74 13.75
C ASP A 53 5.79 6.26 13.88
#